data_AF-A0A3N5QLM1-F1
#
_entry.id   AF-A0A3N5QLM1-F1
#
_cell.length_a   1.000
_cell.length_b   1.000
_cell.length_c   1.000
_cell.angle_alpha   90.00
_cell.angle_beta   90.00
_cell.angle_gamma   90.00
#
_symmetry.space_group_name_H-M   'P 1'
#
loop_
_entity.id
_entity.type
_entity.pdbx_description
1 polymer ?
#
loop_
_entity_poly.entity_id
_entity_poly.type
_entity_poly.pdbx_seq_one_letter_code
_entity_poly.pdbx_strand_id
1 'polypeptide(L)'
;MQLKKGLIFLISAISFNFSFSQEELFTAKVLTEPDLFTSGIEGPACDKDGNIYAVNFEKKGTIGKVTPDGDCSLFVELPEGSVGNGIRFNSNGEMLIADYTGHNILKIDMETKEISVFAHEPKMNQPNDIAITSTDILFASDPNWKDSTGNLWRIDKDGTVRLLESDMGTTNGIEVSPGNKILYIN
;
A
#
# COMPACT_ATOMS: atom_id res chain seq x y z
N MET A 1 66.50 51.32 -28.26
CA MET A 1 66.51 50.24 -27.25
C MET A 1 65.29 50.43 -26.35
N GLN A 2 64.13 49.86 -26.71
CA GLN A 2 62.88 50.04 -25.97
C GLN A 2 62.63 48.84 -25.05
N LEU A 3 62.45 49.12 -23.76
CA LEU A 3 62.06 48.15 -22.73
C LEU A 3 60.56 47.85 -22.84
N LYS A 4 60.20 46.59 -23.10
CA LYS A 4 58.82 46.10 -22.97
C LYS A 4 58.48 45.98 -21.48
N LYS A 5 57.49 46.75 -21.03
CA LYS A 5 56.87 46.58 -19.70
C LYS A 5 55.92 45.37 -19.75
N GLY A 6 56.24 44.33 -18.99
CA GLY A 6 55.34 43.19 -18.76
C GLY A 6 54.24 43.57 -17.77
N LEU A 7 52.99 43.33 -18.15
CA LEU A 7 51.82 43.53 -17.30
C LEU A 7 51.58 42.23 -16.50
N ILE A 8 51.69 42.29 -15.17
CA ILE A 8 51.40 41.18 -14.27
C ILE A 8 49.91 41.24 -13.93
N PHE A 9 49.14 40.24 -14.35
CA PHE A 9 47.77 40.03 -13.89
C PHE A 9 47.79 39.26 -12.56
N LEU A 10 47.39 39.90 -11.46
CA LEU A 10 47.03 39.19 -10.24
C LEU A 10 45.65 38.55 -10.43
N ILE A 11 45.60 37.23 -10.53
CA ILE A 11 44.34 36.48 -10.43
C ILE A 11 44.04 36.33 -8.94
N SER A 12 43.05 37.06 -8.45
CA SER A 12 42.47 36.83 -7.13
C SER A 12 41.72 35.50 -7.17
N ALA A 13 42.23 34.50 -6.44
CA ALA A 13 41.52 33.25 -6.25
C ALA A 13 40.34 33.49 -5.30
N ILE A 14 39.12 33.52 -5.83
CA ILE A 14 37.89 33.57 -5.04
C ILE A 14 37.64 32.14 -4.53
N SER A 15 37.90 31.92 -3.25
CA SER A 15 37.58 30.67 -2.56
C SER A 15 36.07 30.58 -2.35
N PHE A 16 35.37 29.75 -3.12
CA PHE A 16 33.99 29.37 -2.83
C PHE A 16 33.98 28.34 -1.69
N ASN A 17 33.50 28.75 -0.51
CA ASN A 17 33.17 27.80 0.56
C ASN A 17 31.82 27.17 0.25
N PHE A 18 31.81 25.95 -0.30
CA PHE A 18 30.61 25.13 -0.35
C PHE A 18 30.36 24.53 1.04
N SER A 19 29.35 25.04 1.74
CA SER A 19 28.82 24.38 2.94
C SER A 19 27.83 23.31 2.49
N PHE A 20 28.22 22.04 2.56
CA PHE A 20 27.27 20.95 2.43
C PHE A 20 26.44 20.92 3.71
N SER A 21 25.13 21.20 3.60
CA SER A 21 24.18 20.89 4.67
C SER A 21 24.18 19.37 4.82
N GLN A 22 24.54 18.87 6.00
CA GLN A 22 24.35 17.47 6.34
C GLN A 22 22.84 17.21 6.28
N GLU A 23 22.41 16.22 5.50
CA GLU A 23 21.01 15.83 5.43
C GLU A 23 20.61 15.25 6.80
N GLU A 24 19.67 15.90 7.49
CA GLU A 24 19.12 15.34 8.71
C GLU A 24 18.30 14.09 8.36
N LEU A 25 18.73 12.96 8.90
CA LEU A 25 18.01 11.70 8.70
C LEU A 25 16.68 11.73 9.45
N PHE A 26 15.66 11.14 8.85
CA PHE A 26 14.37 10.93 9.51
C PHE A 26 14.54 10.13 10.80
N THR A 27 14.04 10.67 11.92
CA THR A 27 13.99 9.95 13.20
C THR A 27 12.56 9.48 13.43
N ALA A 28 12.36 8.17 13.41
CA ALA A 28 11.06 7.56 13.70
C ALA A 28 10.62 7.89 15.14
N LYS A 29 9.32 8.12 15.30
CA LYS A 29 8.67 8.31 16.60
C LYS A 29 7.45 7.40 16.68
N VAL A 30 7.12 6.98 17.89
CA VAL A 30 5.86 6.29 18.16
C VAL A 30 4.72 7.26 17.84
N LEU A 31 3.80 6.84 16.97
CA LEU A 31 2.67 7.65 16.53
C LEU A 31 1.39 7.33 17.30
N THR A 32 1.19 6.05 17.65
CA THR A 32 -0.03 5.56 18.30
C THR A 32 0.31 4.84 19.60
N GLU A 33 -0.66 4.72 20.49
CA GLU A 33 -0.56 3.81 21.64
C GLU A 33 -0.42 2.35 21.15
N PRO A 34 0.26 1.47 21.93
CA PRO A 34 0.39 0.06 21.58
C PRO A 34 -0.95 -0.68 21.71
N ASP A 35 -1.05 -1.85 21.06
CA ASP A 35 -2.15 -2.82 21.22
C ASP A 35 -3.56 -2.32 20.87
N LEU A 36 -3.67 -1.22 20.11
CA LEU A 36 -4.96 -0.73 19.60
C LEU A 36 -5.57 -1.62 18.51
N PHE A 37 -4.71 -2.34 17.79
CA PHE A 37 -5.12 -3.37 16.85
C PHE A 37 -4.80 -4.75 17.42
N THR A 38 -5.56 -5.75 16.98
CA THR A 38 -5.26 -7.13 17.34
C THR A 38 -3.91 -7.58 16.75
N SER A 39 -3.43 -8.76 17.17
CA SER A 39 -2.25 -9.39 16.58
C SER A 39 -2.39 -9.74 15.09
N GLY A 40 -3.60 -9.63 14.52
CA GLY A 40 -3.87 -9.81 13.09
C GLY A 40 -3.88 -8.50 12.30
N ILE A 41 -3.31 -7.41 12.81
CA ILE A 41 -3.14 -6.17 12.05
C ILE A 41 -2.32 -6.43 10.78
N GLU A 42 -2.83 -6.01 9.63
CA GLU A 42 -2.21 -6.20 8.32
C GLU A 42 -2.69 -5.13 7.33
N GLY A 43 -2.14 -5.17 6.11
CA GLY A 43 -2.67 -4.51 4.93
C GLY A 43 -2.85 -2.99 5.02
N PRO A 44 -1.91 -2.22 5.60
CA PRO A 44 -2.09 -0.79 5.76
C PRO A 44 -2.18 -0.06 4.41
N ALA A 45 -3.07 0.92 4.31
CA ALA A 45 -3.17 1.82 3.15
C ALA A 45 -3.34 3.28 3.60
N CYS A 46 -2.70 4.20 2.87
CA CYS A 46 -2.80 5.63 3.14
C CYS A 46 -3.76 6.29 2.15
N ASP A 47 -4.68 7.11 2.64
CA ASP A 47 -5.51 7.96 1.79
C ASP A 47 -4.77 9.25 1.37
N LYS A 48 -5.42 10.07 0.54
CA LYS A 48 -4.88 11.34 0.04
C LYS A 48 -4.66 12.41 1.12
N ASP A 49 -5.31 12.28 2.27
CA ASP A 49 -5.24 13.24 3.39
C ASP A 49 -4.21 12.79 4.44
N GLY A 50 -3.51 11.68 4.20
CA GLY A 50 -2.47 11.13 5.07
C GLY A 50 -3.00 10.21 6.16
N ASN A 51 -4.28 9.83 6.14
CA ASN A 51 -4.81 8.88 7.10
C ASN A 51 -4.39 7.46 6.71
N ILE A 52 -3.98 6.67 7.69
CA ILE A 52 -3.66 5.25 7.53
C ILE A 52 -4.87 4.41 7.93
N TYR A 53 -5.21 3.42 7.11
CA TYR A 53 -6.23 2.44 7.39
C TYR A 53 -5.59 1.05 7.47
N ALA A 54 -6.00 0.24 8.43
CA ALA A 54 -5.51 -1.13 8.60
C ALA A 54 -6.62 -2.03 9.17
N VAL A 55 -6.49 -3.33 8.97
CA VAL A 55 -7.50 -4.30 9.42
C VAL A 55 -7.35 -4.66 10.89
N ASN A 56 -8.45 -5.14 11.49
CA ASN A 56 -8.53 -5.72 12.82
C ASN A 56 -8.21 -4.74 13.97
N PHE A 57 -8.80 -3.54 13.91
CA PHE A 57 -8.82 -2.56 15.00
C PHE A 57 -9.71 -3.03 16.16
N GLU A 58 -9.15 -3.11 17.37
CA GLU A 58 -9.76 -3.66 18.60
C GLU A 58 -10.22 -5.13 18.54
N LYS A 59 -10.87 -5.57 17.45
CA LYS A 59 -11.36 -6.93 17.21
C LYS A 59 -11.21 -7.32 15.75
N LYS A 60 -11.29 -8.63 15.47
CA LYS A 60 -11.24 -9.18 14.11
C LYS A 60 -12.44 -8.73 13.28
N GLY A 61 -12.23 -8.44 12.00
CA GLY A 61 -13.30 -8.05 11.06
C GLY A 61 -13.65 -6.56 11.07
N THR A 62 -12.79 -5.71 11.63
CA THR A 62 -12.95 -4.24 11.61
C THR A 62 -11.86 -3.59 10.77
N ILE A 63 -12.07 -2.33 10.39
CA ILE A 63 -11.04 -1.46 9.82
C ILE A 63 -10.82 -0.29 10.78
N GLY A 64 -9.58 -0.05 11.16
CA GLY A 64 -9.18 1.13 11.92
C GLY A 64 -8.73 2.27 11.00
N LYS A 65 -8.87 3.50 11.47
CA LYS A 65 -8.30 4.71 10.89
C LYS A 65 -7.34 5.35 11.88
N VAL A 66 -6.17 5.75 11.42
CA VAL A 66 -5.17 6.52 12.14
C VAL A 66 -4.94 7.84 11.40
N THR A 67 -5.12 8.98 12.06
CA THR A 67 -4.85 10.29 11.48
C THR A 67 -3.34 10.59 11.44
N PRO A 68 -2.87 11.60 10.68
CA PRO A 68 -1.48 12.06 10.73
C PRO A 68 -1.00 12.46 12.14
N ASP A 69 -1.92 12.85 13.02
CA ASP A 69 -1.63 13.23 14.41
C ASP A 69 -1.62 12.03 15.37
N GLY A 70 -1.93 10.82 14.87
CA GLY A 70 -1.93 9.57 15.63
C GLY A 70 -3.27 9.20 16.26
N ASP A 71 -4.34 9.96 16.02
CA ASP A 71 -5.67 9.65 16.52
C ASP A 71 -6.22 8.39 15.85
N CYS A 72 -6.50 7.38 16.67
CA CYS A 72 -7.01 6.09 16.22
C CYS A 72 -8.51 5.98 16.46
N SER A 73 -9.24 5.41 15.48
CA SER A 73 -10.68 5.19 15.61
C SER A 73 -11.16 4.01 14.76
N LEU A 74 -12.28 3.41 15.14
CA LEU A 74 -12.99 2.46 14.29
C LEU A 74 -13.52 3.19 13.05
N PHE A 75 -13.13 2.73 11.88
CA PHE A 75 -13.67 3.23 10.61
C PHE A 75 -14.98 2.53 10.26
N VAL A 76 -14.96 1.19 10.18
CA VAL A 76 -16.12 0.36 9.82
C VAL A 76 -15.96 -1.07 10.37
N GLU A 77 -17.09 -1.74 10.60
CA GLU A 77 -17.14 -3.20 10.82
C GLU A 77 -17.54 -3.89 9.51
N LEU A 78 -16.78 -4.92 9.11
CA LEU A 78 -17.09 -5.72 7.93
C LEU A 78 -18.30 -6.63 8.19
N PRO A 79 -18.95 -7.16 7.14
CA PRO A 79 -20.06 -8.10 7.31
C PRO A 79 -19.67 -9.31 8.16
N GLU A 80 -20.65 -9.90 8.86
CA GLU A 80 -20.42 -11.06 9.70
C GLU A 80 -19.72 -12.19 8.93
N GLY A 81 -18.65 -12.73 9.52
CA GLY A 81 -17.82 -13.77 8.90
C GLY A 81 -16.73 -13.27 7.96
N SER A 82 -16.74 -11.98 7.57
CA SER A 82 -15.68 -11.37 6.74
C SER A 82 -14.47 -10.97 7.58
N VAL A 83 -13.29 -11.08 7.00
CA VAL A 83 -12.05 -10.63 7.63
C VAL A 83 -11.14 -10.05 6.57
N GLY A 84 -10.92 -8.74 6.68
CA GLY A 84 -10.04 -8.02 5.78
C GLY A 84 -8.57 -8.41 5.94
N ASN A 85 -7.81 -8.19 4.88
CA ASN A 85 -6.36 -8.18 4.88
C ASN A 85 -5.84 -6.97 4.06
N GLY A 86 -5.25 -7.17 2.88
CA GLY A 86 -4.71 -6.07 2.08
C GLY A 86 -5.76 -5.02 1.68
N ILE A 87 -5.41 -3.74 1.86
CA ILE A 87 -6.24 -2.58 1.48
C ILE A 87 -5.58 -1.81 0.33
N ARG A 88 -6.39 -1.34 -0.64
CA ARG A 88 -5.99 -0.33 -1.64
C ARG A 88 -7.13 0.64 -1.90
N PHE A 89 -6.82 1.80 -2.48
CA PHE A 89 -7.82 2.76 -2.94
C PHE A 89 -7.85 2.77 -4.46
N ASN A 90 -9.05 2.81 -5.05
CA ASN A 90 -9.20 3.02 -6.49
C ASN A 90 -9.15 4.50 -6.87
N SER A 91 -9.17 4.80 -8.17
CA SER A 91 -9.10 6.16 -8.69
C SER A 91 -10.31 7.04 -8.32
N ASN A 92 -11.43 6.45 -7.89
CA ASN A 92 -12.59 7.17 -7.35
C ASN A 92 -12.45 7.47 -5.85
N GLY A 93 -11.40 6.96 -5.20
CA GLY A 93 -11.20 7.07 -3.75
C GLY A 93 -11.99 6.05 -2.93
N GLU A 94 -12.61 5.05 -3.55
CA GLU A 94 -13.25 3.95 -2.84
C GLU A 94 -12.18 3.00 -2.28
N MET A 95 -12.41 2.48 -1.07
CA MET A 95 -11.53 1.50 -0.46
C MET A 95 -11.86 0.11 -0.97
N LEU A 96 -10.84 -0.66 -1.34
CA LEU A 96 -10.91 -2.05 -1.73
C LEU A 96 -10.15 -2.89 -0.71
N ILE A 97 -10.71 -4.03 -0.34
CA ILE A 97 -10.18 -4.89 0.74
C ILE A 97 -10.23 -6.34 0.30
N ALA A 98 -9.13 -7.08 0.45
CA ALA A 98 -9.14 -8.53 0.36
C ALA A 98 -9.85 -9.13 1.59
N ASP A 99 -10.98 -9.81 1.37
CA ASP A 99 -11.69 -10.54 2.42
C ASP A 99 -11.37 -12.02 2.31
N TYR A 100 -10.41 -12.44 3.14
CA TYR A 100 -9.75 -13.73 2.98
C TYR A 100 -10.62 -14.91 3.42
N THR A 101 -11.63 -14.67 4.26
CA THR A 101 -12.59 -15.71 4.68
C THR A 101 -13.77 -15.83 3.74
N GLY A 102 -14.19 -14.73 3.11
CA GLY A 102 -15.34 -14.70 2.20
C GLY A 102 -15.00 -14.94 0.72
N HIS A 103 -13.72 -15.06 0.36
CA HIS A 103 -13.26 -15.17 -1.04
C HIS A 103 -13.70 -13.97 -1.88
N ASN A 104 -13.65 -12.78 -1.29
CA ASN A 104 -14.11 -11.54 -1.90
C ASN A 104 -12.99 -10.51 -2.02
N ILE A 105 -13.16 -9.61 -2.99
CA ILE A 105 -12.70 -8.23 -2.83
C ILE A 105 -13.92 -7.40 -2.45
N LEU A 106 -13.89 -6.83 -1.25
CA LEU A 106 -14.91 -5.90 -0.78
C LEU A 106 -14.58 -4.49 -1.27
N LYS A 107 -15.62 -3.68 -1.45
CA LYS A 107 -15.53 -2.26 -1.76
C LYS A 107 -16.32 -1.44 -0.76
N ILE A 108 -15.73 -0.36 -0.29
CA ILE A 108 -16.31 0.54 0.70
C ILE A 108 -16.36 1.95 0.14
N ASP A 109 -17.54 2.54 0.16
CA ASP A 109 -17.73 3.97 -0.06
C ASP A 109 -17.18 4.73 1.16
N MET A 110 -16.23 5.64 0.93
CA MET A 110 -15.51 6.30 2.02
C MET A 110 -16.34 7.37 2.76
N GLU A 111 -17.44 7.83 2.18
CA GLU A 111 -18.35 8.82 2.78
C GLU A 111 -19.49 8.12 3.52
N THR A 112 -20.20 7.22 2.86
CA THR A 112 -21.39 6.55 3.41
C THR A 112 -21.04 5.32 4.25
N LYS A 113 -19.81 4.79 4.08
CA LYS A 113 -19.34 3.52 4.65
C LYS A 113 -20.14 2.30 4.17
N GLU A 114 -20.88 2.43 3.07
CA GLU A 114 -21.58 1.31 2.46
C GLU A 114 -20.56 0.27 1.96
N ILE A 115 -20.79 -1.00 2.30
CA ILE A 115 -19.95 -2.13 1.91
C ILE A 115 -20.67 -2.93 0.83
N SER A 116 -19.97 -3.23 -0.26
CA SER A 116 -20.44 -4.09 -1.33
C SER A 116 -19.35 -5.09 -1.74
N VAL A 117 -19.75 -6.19 -2.38
CA VAL A 117 -18.81 -7.12 -3.00
C VAL A 117 -18.45 -6.59 -4.38
N PHE A 118 -17.17 -6.26 -4.60
CA PHE A 118 -16.67 -5.85 -5.90
C PHE A 118 -16.36 -7.04 -6.81
N ALA A 119 -15.77 -8.08 -6.24
CA ALA A 119 -15.47 -9.32 -6.93
C ALA A 119 -15.60 -10.51 -5.96
N HIS A 120 -16.08 -11.64 -6.48
CA HIS A 120 -16.16 -12.90 -5.75
C HIS A 120 -15.66 -14.02 -6.65
N GLU A 121 -14.76 -14.86 -6.12
CA GLU A 121 -14.27 -16.04 -6.83
C GLU A 121 -14.08 -17.18 -5.82
N PRO A 122 -14.99 -18.18 -5.78
CA PRO A 122 -14.95 -19.25 -4.79
C PRO A 122 -13.74 -20.19 -4.94
N LYS A 123 -12.96 -20.08 -6.01
CA LYS A 123 -11.71 -20.84 -6.19
C LYS A 123 -10.49 -20.17 -5.57
N MET A 124 -10.58 -18.92 -5.11
CA MET A 124 -9.50 -18.34 -4.32
C MET A 124 -9.32 -19.15 -3.04
N ASN A 125 -8.09 -19.44 -2.63
CA ASN A 125 -7.81 -20.06 -1.34
C ASN A 125 -8.25 -19.14 -0.19
N GLN A 126 -7.75 -17.90 -0.22
CA GLN A 126 -7.92 -16.85 0.79
C GLN A 126 -7.19 -15.59 0.25
N PRO A 127 -7.85 -14.71 -0.52
CA PRO A 127 -7.19 -13.53 -1.08
C PRO A 127 -6.52 -12.72 0.04
N ASN A 128 -5.24 -12.37 -0.14
CA ASN A 128 -4.40 -11.86 0.94
C ASN A 128 -4.06 -10.38 0.76
N ASP A 129 -3.13 -10.06 -0.13
CA ASP A 129 -2.84 -8.70 -0.52
C ASP A 129 -3.41 -8.38 -1.90
N ILE A 130 -3.68 -7.10 -2.12
CA ILE A 130 -4.08 -6.57 -3.43
C ILE A 130 -3.14 -5.45 -3.87
N ALA A 131 -2.81 -5.48 -5.16
CA ALA A 131 -2.15 -4.38 -5.86
C ALA A 131 -3.12 -3.80 -6.90
N ILE A 132 -3.00 -2.50 -7.17
CA ILE A 132 -3.88 -1.82 -8.11
C ILE A 132 -3.07 -0.98 -9.07
N THR A 133 -3.40 -1.09 -10.35
CA THR A 133 -2.80 -0.22 -11.39
C THR A 133 -3.39 1.19 -11.31
N SER A 134 -2.73 2.18 -11.90
CA SER A 134 -3.30 3.53 -12.08
C SER A 134 -4.56 3.57 -12.96
N THR A 135 -5.01 2.43 -13.47
CA THR A 135 -6.23 2.26 -14.25
C THR A 135 -7.21 1.32 -13.56
N ASP A 136 -7.11 1.11 -12.24
CA ASP A 136 -8.07 0.31 -11.45
C ASP A 136 -8.23 -1.16 -11.87
N ILE A 137 -7.25 -1.72 -12.58
CA ILE A 137 -7.08 -3.17 -12.67
C ILE A 137 -6.40 -3.62 -11.38
N LEU A 138 -7.00 -4.61 -10.71
CA LEU A 138 -6.46 -5.21 -9.50
C LEU A 138 -5.73 -6.51 -9.79
N PHE A 139 -4.76 -6.80 -8.94
CA PHE A 139 -4.15 -8.11 -8.80
C PHE A 139 -4.29 -8.53 -7.34
N ALA A 140 -4.60 -9.80 -7.10
CA ALA A 140 -4.69 -10.36 -5.76
C ALA A 140 -3.74 -11.54 -5.62
N SER A 141 -2.95 -11.53 -4.55
CA SER A 141 -2.26 -12.73 -4.10
C SER A 141 -3.21 -13.64 -3.34
N ASP A 142 -2.97 -14.94 -3.41
CA ASP A 142 -3.89 -15.95 -2.91
C ASP A 142 -3.13 -17.17 -2.36
N PRO A 143 -2.47 -17.01 -1.19
CA PRO A 143 -1.64 -18.04 -0.62
C PRO A 143 -2.48 -19.22 -0.14
N ASN A 144 -2.00 -20.43 -0.31
CA ASN A 144 -2.46 -21.61 0.42
C ASN A 144 -1.40 -21.98 1.46
N TRP A 145 -1.55 -21.43 2.67
CA TRP A 145 -0.59 -21.65 3.77
C TRP A 145 -0.38 -23.12 4.11
N LYS A 146 -1.44 -23.92 4.04
CA LYS A 146 -1.42 -25.32 4.46
C LYS A 146 -0.49 -26.14 3.56
N ASP A 147 -0.56 -25.90 2.26
CA ASP A 147 0.16 -26.69 1.26
C ASP A 147 1.40 -25.97 0.72
N SER A 148 1.71 -24.76 1.23
CA SER A 148 2.84 -23.92 0.79
C SER A 148 2.82 -23.60 -0.72
N THR A 149 1.60 -23.46 -1.27
CA THR A 149 1.36 -23.03 -2.65
C THR A 149 0.58 -21.71 -2.66
N GLY A 150 0.18 -21.25 -3.83
CA GLY A 150 -0.50 -19.97 -3.97
C GLY A 150 -0.76 -19.64 -5.43
N ASN A 151 -1.76 -18.78 -5.62
CA ASN A 151 -2.20 -18.33 -6.94
C ASN A 151 -2.01 -16.81 -7.09
N LEU A 152 -2.10 -16.37 -8.33
CA LEU A 152 -2.18 -14.96 -8.70
C LEU A 152 -3.45 -14.73 -9.51
N TRP A 153 -4.27 -13.79 -9.05
CA TRP A 153 -5.51 -13.40 -9.71
C TRP A 153 -5.41 -11.99 -10.27
N ARG A 154 -6.12 -11.75 -11.37
CA ARG A 154 -6.40 -10.42 -11.91
C ARG A 154 -7.89 -10.15 -11.82
N ILE A 155 -8.26 -8.97 -11.34
CA ILE A 155 -9.64 -8.50 -11.29
C ILE A 155 -9.76 -7.25 -12.17
N ASP A 156 -10.64 -7.33 -13.17
CA ASP A 156 -10.98 -6.23 -14.07
C ASP A 156 -11.82 -5.16 -13.37
N LYS A 157 -11.89 -3.96 -13.96
CA LYS A 157 -12.68 -2.84 -13.41
C LYS A 157 -14.17 -3.14 -13.22
N ASP A 158 -14.69 -4.11 -13.97
CA ASP A 158 -16.07 -4.57 -13.90
C ASP A 158 -16.30 -5.69 -12.88
N GLY A 159 -15.25 -6.07 -12.13
CA GLY A 159 -15.27 -7.15 -11.16
C GLY A 159 -14.98 -8.54 -11.74
N THR A 160 -14.69 -8.66 -13.05
CA THR A 160 -14.36 -9.95 -13.66
C THR A 160 -13.04 -10.49 -13.12
N VAL A 161 -13.07 -11.69 -12.55
CA VAL A 161 -11.90 -12.37 -11.96
C VAL A 161 -11.29 -13.35 -12.97
N ARG A 162 -9.97 -13.37 -13.07
CA ARG A 162 -9.20 -14.30 -13.91
C ARG A 162 -8.00 -14.82 -13.15
N LEU A 163 -7.82 -16.14 -13.15
CA LEU A 163 -6.56 -16.74 -12.72
C LEU A 163 -5.48 -16.40 -13.75
N LEU A 164 -4.37 -15.82 -13.30
CA LEU A 164 -3.22 -15.57 -14.17
C LEU A 164 -2.22 -16.71 -14.08
N GLU A 165 -1.89 -17.12 -12.86
CA GLU A 165 -0.90 -18.16 -12.59
C GLU A 165 -1.29 -18.94 -11.34
N SER A 166 -0.98 -20.23 -11.32
CA SER A 166 -1.20 -21.12 -10.18
C SER A 166 0.10 -21.76 -9.72
N ASP A 167 0.10 -22.32 -8.51
CA ASP A 167 1.22 -23.07 -7.95
C ASP A 167 2.54 -22.29 -7.87
N MET A 168 2.46 -20.99 -7.60
CA MET A 168 3.61 -20.07 -7.57
C MET A 168 4.44 -20.15 -6.27
N GLY A 169 4.24 -21.17 -5.43
CA GLY A 169 4.65 -21.13 -4.02
C GLY A 169 3.74 -20.22 -3.20
N THR A 170 4.09 -19.93 -1.95
CA THR A 170 3.26 -19.12 -1.05
C THR A 170 3.17 -17.66 -1.51
N THR A 171 2.14 -17.34 -2.31
CA THR A 171 1.93 -15.99 -2.86
C THR A 171 1.37 -15.02 -1.83
N ASN A 172 2.17 -14.05 -1.38
CA ASN A 172 1.77 -13.11 -0.33
C ASN A 172 1.89 -11.66 -0.79
N GLY A 173 2.90 -10.91 -0.37
CA GLY A 173 3.04 -9.49 -0.71
C GLY A 173 3.04 -9.26 -2.21
N ILE A 174 2.22 -8.33 -2.69
CA ILE A 174 2.06 -8.02 -4.11
C ILE A 174 2.04 -6.51 -4.34
N GLU A 175 2.73 -6.03 -5.38
CA GLU A 175 2.72 -4.61 -5.75
C GLU A 175 2.98 -4.37 -7.24
N VAL A 176 2.36 -3.35 -7.80
CA VAL A 176 2.57 -2.89 -9.18
C VAL A 176 3.61 -1.77 -9.19
N SER A 177 4.59 -1.86 -10.08
CA SER A 177 5.59 -0.81 -10.26
C SER A 177 4.95 0.51 -10.72
N PRO A 178 5.59 1.66 -10.44
CA PRO A 178 5.22 2.92 -11.09
C PRO A 178 5.10 2.74 -12.62
N GLY A 179 4.03 3.28 -13.21
CA GLY A 179 3.74 3.12 -14.64
C GLY A 179 3.20 1.77 -15.07
N ASN A 180 2.83 0.89 -14.13
CA ASN A 180 2.12 -0.39 -14.37
C ASN A 180 2.85 -1.41 -15.25
N LYS A 181 4.20 -1.45 -15.20
CA LYS A 181 4.99 -2.31 -16.10
C LYS A 181 5.41 -3.64 -15.50
N ILE A 182 5.59 -3.70 -14.19
CA ILE A 182 6.07 -4.88 -13.48
C ILE A 182 5.12 -5.14 -12.31
N LEU A 183 4.75 -6.40 -12.13
CA LEU A 183 4.07 -6.88 -10.93
C LEU A 183 5.09 -7.64 -10.10
N TYR A 184 5.34 -7.19 -8.87
CA TYR A 184 6.14 -7.88 -7.88
C TYR A 184 5.23 -8.75 -7.03
N ILE A 185 5.66 -9.97 -6.77
CA ILE A 185 4.96 -10.91 -5.89
C ILE A 185 6.00 -11.72 -5.11
N ASN A 186 5.75 -11.90 -3.81
CA ASN A 186 6.49 -12.78 -2.93
C ASN A 186 5.85 -14.16 -2.90
#